data_AF-A0A101GSC3-F1
#
_entry.id   AF-A0A101GSC3-F1
#
_cell.length_a   1.000
_cell.length_b   1.000
_cell.length_c   1.000
_cell.angle_alpha   90.00
_cell.angle_beta   90.00
_cell.angle_gamma   90.00
#
_symmetry.space_group_name_H-M   'P 1'
#
loop_
_entity.id
_entity.type
_entity.pdbx_description
1 polymer ?
#
loop_
_entity_poly.entity_id
_entity_poly.type
_entity_poly.pdbx_seq_one_letter_code
_entity_poly.pdbx_strand_id
1 'polypeptide(L)' 'MTFNEMTKTEPRLKQLYNKARMVDGSGKHFCANYTWYELFKPQLLDMVGTGAARAELRTVEAYNCAYRRIYEALPDCG' A
#
# COMPACT_ATOMS: atom_id res chain seq x y z
N MET A 1 -12.28 8.41 5.83
CA MET A 1 -12.30 7.01 5.38
C MET A 1 -11.09 6.30 5.96
N THR A 2 -11.31 5.11 6.53
CA THR A 2 -10.29 4.26 7.15
C THR A 2 -9.82 3.17 6.20
N PHE A 3 -8.66 2.58 6.48
CA PHE A 3 -8.14 1.45 5.70
C PHE A 3 -9.11 0.27 5.67
N ASN A 4 -9.73 -0.05 6.82
CA ASN A 4 -10.69 -1.14 6.90
C ASN A 4 -11.92 -0.90 6.02
N GLU A 5 -12.44 0.32 5.96
CA GLU A 5 -13.54 0.68 5.05
C GLU A 5 -13.11 0.52 3.60
N MET A 6 -11.94 1.03 3.21
CA MET A 6 -11.42 0.87 1.85
C MET A 6 -11.27 -0.60 1.45
N THR A 7 -10.84 -1.47 2.36
CA THR A 7 -10.68 -2.90 2.06
C THR A 7 -12.00 -3.66 1.89
N LYS A 8 -13.13 -3.13 2.37
CA LYS A 8 -14.46 -3.69 2.08
C LYS A 8 -14.87 -3.37 0.65
N THR A 9 -14.55 -2.17 0.18
CA THR A 9 -14.81 -1.71 -1.19
C THR A 9 -13.83 -2.33 -2.21
N GLU A 10 -12.53 -2.35 -1.87
CA GLU A 10 -11.44 -2.83 -2.71
C GLU A 10 -10.60 -3.85 -1.92
N PRO A 11 -10.98 -5.14 -1.96
CA PRO A 11 -10.31 -6.20 -1.22
C PRO A 11 -8.82 -6.38 -1.58
N ARG A 12 -8.40 -5.96 -2.78
CA ARG A 12 -6.99 -6.03 -3.20
C ARG A 12 -6.08 -5.17 -2.32
N LEU A 13 -6.59 -4.11 -1.68
CA LEU A 13 -5.82 -3.32 -0.70
C LEU A 13 -5.39 -4.18 0.49
N LYS A 14 -6.28 -5.07 0.98
CA LYS A 14 -5.95 -5.99 2.08
C LYS A 14 -4.90 -7.02 1.66
N GLN A 15 -5.00 -7.49 0.42
CA GLN A 15 -4.00 -8.40 -0.14
C GLN A 15 -2.64 -7.72 -0.25
N LEU A 16 -2.60 -6.47 -0.74
CA LEU A 16 -1.37 -5.69 -0.85
C LEU A 16 -0.75 -5.42 0.53
N TYR A 17 -1.57 -5.10 1.53
CA TYR A 17 -1.13 -4.97 2.93
C TYR A 17 -0.51 -6.26 3.48
N ASN A 18 -1.17 -7.40 3.26
CA ASN A 18 -0.64 -8.69 3.71
C ASN A 18 0.68 -9.03 3.03
N LYS A 19 0.82 -8.72 1.74
CA LYS A 19 2.10 -8.89 1.01
C LYS A 19 3.20 -8.04 1.64
N ALA A 20 2.92 -6.78 1.96
CA ALA A 20 3.91 -5.89 2.59
C ALA A 20 4.41 -6.46 3.92
N ARG A 21 3.50 -7.01 4.75
CA ARG A 21 3.84 -7.66 6.02
C ARG A 21 4.68 -8.93 5.88
N MET A 22 4.68 -9.56 4.72
CA MET A 22 5.42 -10.80 4.45
C MET A 22 6.79 -10.52 3.82
N VAL A 23 7.12 -9.25 3.53
CA VAL A 23 8.44 -8.89 3.00
C VAL A 23 9.49 -9.19 4.06
N ASP A 24 10.49 -9.98 3.67
CA ASP A 24 11.67 -10.23 4.48
C ASP A 24 12.66 -9.05 4.34
N GLY A 25 12.87 -8.35 5.45
CA GLY A 25 13.80 -7.22 5.54
C GLY A 25 15.17 -7.59 6.13
N SER A 26 15.44 -8.86 6.39
CA SER A 26 16.67 -9.30 7.09
C SER A 26 17.96 -9.20 6.25
N GLY A 27 17.85 -8.87 4.97
CA GLY A 27 19.00 -8.67 4.09
C GLY A 27 19.78 -7.40 4.43
N LYS A 28 21.12 -7.48 4.40
CA LYS A 28 22.07 -6.36 4.65
C LYS A 28 21.88 -5.09 3.78
N HIS A 29 21.08 -5.17 2.73
CA HIS A 29 20.82 -4.09 1.78
C HIS A 29 19.33 -3.86 1.57
N PHE A 30 18.49 -4.36 2.48
CA PHE A 30 17.06 -4.16 2.37
C PHE A 30 16.73 -2.68 2.51
N CYS A 31 15.91 -2.16 1.59
CA CYS A 31 15.42 -0.80 1.62
C CYS A 31 13.91 -0.78 1.40
N ALA A 32 13.18 -0.32 2.41
CA ALA A 32 11.73 -0.17 2.37
C ALA A 32 11.28 0.76 1.25
N ASN A 33 12.00 1.87 1.04
CA ASN A 33 11.71 2.81 -0.04
C ASN A 33 11.87 2.15 -1.41
N TYR A 34 12.98 1.48 -1.67
CA TYR A 34 13.19 0.80 -2.96
C TYR A 34 12.08 -0.24 -3.21
N THR A 35 11.81 -1.09 -2.21
CA THR A 35 10.74 -2.09 -2.26
C THR A 35 9.37 -1.43 -2.51
N TRP A 36 9.10 -0.31 -1.86
CA TRP A 36 7.85 0.42 -2.01
C TRP A 36 7.65 0.92 -3.45
N TYR A 37 8.63 1.64 -3.99
CA TYR A 37 8.52 2.26 -5.31
C TYR A 37 8.45 1.22 -6.43
N GLU A 38 9.20 0.12 -6.31
CA GLU A 38 9.25 -0.92 -7.35
C GLU A 38 8.04 -1.86 -7.31
N LEU A 39 7.62 -2.29 -6.11
CA LEU A 39 6.64 -3.38 -5.99
C LEU A 39 5.26 -2.92 -5.54
N PHE A 40 5.16 -1.99 -4.60
CA PHE A 40 3.89 -1.69 -3.92
C PHE A 40 3.16 -0.47 -4.49
N LYS A 41 3.90 0.61 -4.76
CA LYS A 41 3.34 1.88 -5.25
C LYS A 41 2.57 1.72 -6.57
N PRO A 42 3.06 0.99 -7.59
CA PRO A 42 2.32 0.82 -8.84
C PRO A 42 0.97 0.14 -8.60
N GLN A 43 0.96 -0.94 -7.81
CA GLN A 43 -0.28 -1.66 -7.45
C GLN A 43 -1.25 -0.77 -6.65
N LEU A 44 -0.73 0.08 -5.74
CA LEU A 44 -1.56 0.98 -4.95
C LEU A 44 -2.32 1.99 -5.81
N LEU A 45 -1.64 2.58 -6.80
CA LEU A 45 -2.21 3.63 -7.65
C LEU A 45 -3.40 3.15 -8.50
N ASP A 46 -3.47 1.86 -8.80
CA ASP A 46 -4.60 1.25 -9.51
C ASP A 46 -5.85 1.09 -8.63
N MET A 47 -5.70 1.19 -7.30
CA MET A 47 -6.76 0.91 -6.33
C MET A 47 -7.29 2.17 -5.64
N VAL A 48 -6.43 3.17 -5.42
CA VAL A 48 -6.74 4.41 -4.69
C VAL A 48 -6.09 5.62 -5.35
N GLY A 49 -6.64 6.81 -5.08
CA GLY A 49 -6.16 8.05 -5.71
C GLY A 49 -6.59 8.12 -7.19
N THR A 50 -5.89 8.92 -8.00
CA THR A 50 -6.32 9.27 -9.37
C THR A 50 -6.59 8.06 -10.27
N GLY A 51 -5.83 6.97 -10.12
CA GLY A 51 -5.99 5.75 -10.92
C GLY A 51 -7.14 4.84 -10.48
N ALA A 52 -7.79 5.11 -9.35
CA ALA A 52 -8.84 4.25 -8.83
C ALA A 52 -10.06 4.20 -9.78
N ALA A 53 -10.54 2.98 -10.06
CA ALA A 53 -11.76 2.77 -10.84
C ALA A 53 -13.02 3.29 -10.12
N ARG A 54 -13.05 3.20 -8.79
CA ARG A 54 -14.19 3.60 -7.96
C ARG A 54 -14.04 5.05 -7.51
N ALA A 55 -15.07 5.86 -7.75
CA ALA A 55 -15.06 7.29 -7.43
C ALA A 55 -14.81 7.57 -5.93
N GLU A 56 -15.37 6.76 -5.04
CA GLU A 56 -15.18 6.89 -3.58
C GLU A 56 -13.73 6.67 -3.10
N LEU A 57 -12.93 5.95 -3.88
CA LEU A 57 -11.51 5.70 -3.60
C LEU A 57 -10.59 6.66 -4.37
N ARG A 58 -11.15 7.47 -5.28
CA ARG A 58 -10.43 8.43 -6.11
C ARG A 58 -10.21 9.76 -5.38
N THR A 59 -9.70 9.67 -4.15
CA THR A 59 -9.43 10.83 -3.30
C THR A 59 -7.99 10.79 -2.79
N VAL A 60 -7.45 11.97 -2.49
CA VAL A 60 -6.09 12.10 -1.93
C VAL A 60 -6.05 11.48 -0.53
N GLU A 61 -7.14 11.60 0.23
CA GLU A 61 -7.29 11.03 1.56
C GLU A 61 -7.27 9.49 1.52
N ALA A 62 -7.93 8.87 0.53
CA ALA A 62 -7.88 7.43 0.31
C ALA A 62 -6.45 6.96 0.02
N TYR A 63 -5.79 7.65 -0.91
CA TYR A 63 -4.40 7.39 -1.27
C TYR A 63 -3.48 7.49 -0.05
N ASN A 64 -3.53 8.61 0.69
CA ASN A 64 -2.67 8.85 1.84
C ASN A 64 -2.90 7.82 2.96
N CYS A 65 -4.16 7.47 3.21
CA CYS A 65 -4.50 6.47 4.23
C CYS A 65 -3.95 5.09 3.87
N ALA A 66 -4.13 4.64 2.63
CA ALA A 66 -3.65 3.34 2.17
C ALA A 66 -2.12 3.30 2.01
N TYR A 67 -1.53 4.36 1.45
CA TYR A 67 -0.08 4.57 1.37
C TYR A 67 0.56 4.36 2.73
N ARG A 68 0.14 5.15 3.72
CA ARG A 68 0.73 5.11 5.06
C ARG A 68 0.62 3.71 5.67
N ARG A 69 -0.58 3.12 5.60
CA ARG A 69 -0.84 1.83 6.26
C ARG A 69 -0.04 0.67 5.67
N ILE A 70 0.18 0.66 4.35
CA ILE A 70 0.92 -0.42 3.67
C ILE A 70 2.42 -0.15 3.77
N TYR A 71 2.86 1.10 3.65
CA TYR A 71 4.28 1.45 3.79
C TYR A 71 4.79 1.12 5.20
N GLU A 72 4.05 1.50 6.26
CA GLU A 72 4.36 1.15 7.66
C GLU A 72 4.33 -0.37 7.94
N ALA A 73 3.83 -1.17 7.01
CA ALA A 73 3.80 -2.62 7.14
C ALA A 73 5.08 -3.29 6.61
N LEU A 74 5.90 -2.55 5.85
CA LEU A 74 7.22 -3.00 5.40
C LEU A 74 8.20 -2.96 6.58
N PRO A 75 9.22 -3.83 6.58
CA PRO A 75 10.31 -3.72 7.55
C PRO A 75 11.10 -2.42 7.37
N ASP A 76 11.83 -2.02 8.40
CA ASP A 76 12.77 -0.90 8.31
C ASP A 76 13.93 -1.25 7.37
N CYS A 77 14.55 -0.22 6.77
CA CYS A 77 15.78 -0.41 6.01
C CYS A 77 16.90 -0.94 6.91
N GLY A 78 17.70 -1.88 6.38
CA GLY A 78 18.84 -2.51 7.07
C GLY A 78 20.19 -1.89 6.76
#